data_AF-H6VY41-F1
#
_entry.id   AF-H6VY41-F1
#
_cell.length_a   1.000
_cell.length_b   1.000
_cell.length_c   1.000
_cell.angle_alpha   90.00
_cell.angle_beta   90.00
_cell.angle_gamma   90.00
#
_symmetry.space_group_name_H-M   'P 1'
#
loop_
_entity.id
_entity.type
_entity.pdbx_description
1 polymer ?
#
loop_
_entity_poly.entity_id
_entity_poly.type
_entity_poly.pdbx_seq_one_letter_code
_entity_poly.pdbx_strand_id
1 'polypeptide(L)'
;IIGSPPGYIGYSEGGQLTEQVFNKPNSVILFDEIEKAHPDIYNILLQILDEGRLTDTTGKLIDFSNTIIFLTSNLGCPKNYNKYLQEKNYLSKLDLEDIKNNIKISINNYFKPELLNRLTNILIFNPLTIETLLLIFNKFINELKIKLYTNKINIIIHINNNIKYILTKLSYNPLYG
;
A
#
# COMPACT_ATOMS: atom_id res chain seq x y z
N ILE A 1 18.08 4.81 -1.25
CA ILE A 1 17.41 5.27 0.00
C ILE A 1 18.30 6.25 0.75
N ILE A 2 19.52 5.88 1.13
CA ILE A 2 20.42 6.74 1.93
C ILE A 2 21.64 7.30 1.18
N GLY A 3 21.85 6.87 -0.07
CA GLY A 3 23.03 7.23 -0.88
C GLY A 3 24.02 6.08 -0.97
N SER A 4 25.03 6.19 -1.84
CA SER A 4 26.12 5.22 -1.91
C SER A 4 27.16 5.47 -0.81
N PRO A 5 27.86 4.44 -0.29
CA PRO A 5 28.95 4.62 0.66
C PRO A 5 30.18 5.31 0.03
N PRO A 6 31.12 5.82 0.83
CA PRO A 6 32.36 6.46 0.34
C PRO A 6 33.13 5.56 -0.62
N GLY A 7 33.40 6.05 -1.83
CA GLY A 7 34.17 5.33 -2.86
C GLY A 7 33.34 4.67 -3.97
N TYR A 8 32.02 4.79 -3.97
CA TYR A 8 31.14 4.32 -5.05
C TYR A 8 30.53 5.46 -5.87
N ILE A 9 30.16 5.19 -7.13
CA ILE A 9 29.42 6.13 -7.98
C ILE A 9 28.09 6.49 -7.28
N GLY A 10 27.78 7.78 -7.17
CA GLY A 10 26.63 8.29 -6.41
C GLY A 10 26.91 8.63 -4.94
N TYR A 11 28.17 8.66 -4.51
CA TYR A 11 28.57 9.09 -3.16
C TYR A 11 28.28 10.58 -2.86
N SER A 12 28.28 11.42 -3.89
CA SER A 12 28.05 12.88 -3.78
C SER A 12 26.58 13.28 -3.69
N GLU A 13 25.68 12.36 -4.03
CA GLU A 13 24.24 12.59 -4.01
C GLU A 13 23.69 12.04 -2.69
N GLY A 14 22.95 12.88 -1.96
CA GLY A 14 22.23 12.41 -0.78
C GLY A 14 21.29 11.26 -1.15
N GLY A 15 20.88 10.47 -0.16
CA GLY A 15 19.88 9.45 -0.39
C GLY A 15 18.59 10.02 -0.99
N GLN A 16 18.04 9.34 -2.00
CA GLN A 16 16.76 9.75 -2.61
C GLN A 16 15.63 9.96 -1.59
N LEU A 17 15.60 9.16 -0.52
CA LEU A 17 14.62 9.34 0.57
C LEU A 17 15.02 10.49 1.47
N THR A 18 16.29 10.53 1.87
CA THR A 18 16.79 11.50 2.85
C THR A 18 16.75 12.93 2.33
N GLU A 19 17.06 13.17 1.06
CA GLU A 19 16.89 14.48 0.43
C GLU A 19 15.44 14.92 0.33
N GLN A 20 14.53 13.99 -0.03
CA GLN A 20 13.11 14.33 -0.16
C GLN A 20 12.52 14.75 1.19
N VAL A 21 12.83 14.01 2.25
CA VAL A 21 12.37 14.32 3.61
C VAL A 21 13.06 15.58 4.15
N PHE A 22 14.35 15.78 3.86
CA PHE A 22 15.03 17.02 4.24
C PHE A 22 14.40 18.26 3.61
N ASN A 23 14.05 18.18 2.32
CA ASN A 23 13.41 19.29 1.60
C ASN A 23 11.93 19.47 1.98
N LYS A 24 11.25 18.39 2.37
CA LYS A 24 9.83 18.35 2.73
C LYS A 24 9.60 17.47 3.97
N PRO A 25 9.89 18.00 5.17
CA PRO A 25 9.84 17.22 6.41
C PRO A 25 8.41 16.77 6.77
N ASN A 26 7.39 17.54 6.38
CA ASN A 26 5.99 17.15 6.50
C ASN A 26 5.59 16.34 5.28
N SER A 27 5.83 15.03 5.29
CA SER A 27 5.59 14.15 4.15
C SER A 27 4.92 12.84 4.54
N VAL A 28 4.30 12.22 3.54
CA VAL A 28 3.80 10.85 3.62
C VAL A 28 4.74 9.98 2.81
N ILE A 29 5.29 8.95 3.44
CA ILE A 29 6.22 8.01 2.85
C ILE A 29 5.52 6.66 2.73
N LEU A 30 5.58 6.05 1.54
CA LEU A 30 5.03 4.73 1.29
C LEU A 30 6.16 3.76 0.94
N PHE A 31 6.32 2.70 1.73
CA PHE A 31 7.13 1.55 1.37
C PHE A 31 6.21 0.45 0.87
N ASP A 32 6.33 0.12 -0.41
CA ASP A 32 5.50 -0.88 -1.05
C ASP A 32 6.12 -2.28 -0.93
N GLU A 33 5.29 -3.29 -0.71
CA GLU A 33 5.65 -4.71 -0.60
C GLU A 33 6.89 -4.95 0.28
N ILE A 34 6.84 -4.46 1.52
CA ILE A 34 8.02 -4.42 2.40
C ILE A 34 8.62 -5.81 2.65
N GLU A 35 7.83 -6.89 2.54
CA GLU A 35 8.33 -8.26 2.64
C GLU A 35 9.40 -8.60 1.59
N LYS A 36 9.41 -7.94 0.43
CA LYS A 36 10.41 -8.17 -0.62
C LYS A 36 11.71 -7.39 -0.39
N ALA A 37 11.75 -6.51 0.61
CA ALA A 37 12.91 -5.68 0.88
C ALA A 37 14.10 -6.51 1.40
N HIS A 38 15.31 -6.08 1.02
CA HIS A 38 16.55 -6.67 1.54
C HIS A 38 16.68 -6.44 3.06
N PRO A 39 17.27 -7.38 3.83
CA PRO A 39 17.44 -7.25 5.27
C PRO A 39 17.98 -5.91 5.76
N ASP A 40 18.91 -5.30 5.02
CA ASP A 40 19.51 -4.00 5.37
C ASP A 40 18.49 -2.86 5.43
N ILE A 41 17.40 -2.94 4.66
CA ILE A 41 16.32 -1.95 4.70
C ILE A 41 15.62 -1.95 6.05
N TYR A 42 15.48 -3.10 6.70
CA TYR A 42 14.84 -3.17 8.01
C TYR A 42 15.64 -2.45 9.09
N ASN A 43 16.98 -2.50 9.06
CA ASN A 43 17.80 -1.79 10.03
C ASN A 43 17.62 -0.28 9.91
N ILE A 44 17.54 0.22 8.67
CA ILE A 44 17.29 1.64 8.38
C ILE A 44 15.89 2.04 8.86
N LEU A 45 14.88 1.20 8.58
CA LEU A 45 13.50 1.44 9.04
C LEU A 45 13.39 1.44 10.55
N LEU A 46 14.04 0.51 11.24
CA LEU A 46 14.08 0.48 12.71
C LEU A 46 14.67 1.77 13.26
N GLN A 47 15.78 2.27 12.68
CA GLN A 47 16.35 3.55 13.11
C GLN A 47 15.35 4.71 12.93
N ILE A 48 14.70 4.79 11.77
CA ILE A 48 13.70 5.83 11.49
C ILE A 48 12.52 5.74 12.47
N LEU A 49 12.00 4.53 12.69
CA LEU A 49 10.81 4.30 13.52
C LEU A 49 11.10 4.46 15.02
N ASP A 50 12.33 4.23 15.46
CA ASP A 50 12.76 4.35 16.87
C ASP A 50 13.16 5.77 17.22
N GLU A 51 14.07 6.36 16.43
CA GLU A 51 14.71 7.64 16.73
C GLU A 51 14.01 8.82 16.05
N GLY A 52 13.12 8.54 15.10
CA GLY A 52 12.54 9.58 14.24
C GLY A 52 13.59 10.29 13.40
N ARG A 53 14.77 9.70 13.22
CA ARG A 53 15.93 10.32 12.57
C ARG A 53 16.72 9.30 11.77
N LEU A 54 17.41 9.77 10.75
CA LEU A 54 18.35 8.95 9.98
C LEU A 54 19.55 9.79 9.57
N THR A 55 20.75 9.23 9.75
CA THR A 55 21.97 9.84 9.23
C THR A 55 22.30 9.24 7.88
N ASP A 56 22.51 10.09 6.87
CA ASP A 56 22.88 9.62 5.54
C ASP A 56 24.39 9.35 5.37
N THR A 57 24.79 8.83 4.21
CA THR A 57 26.19 8.49 3.92
C THR A 57 27.10 9.72 3.82
N THR A 58 26.52 10.93 3.71
CA THR A 58 27.24 12.21 3.75
C THR A 58 27.42 12.72 5.19
N GLY A 59 26.83 12.05 6.18
CA GLY A 59 26.85 12.43 7.59
C GLY A 59 25.76 13.42 7.97
N LYS A 60 24.82 13.71 7.06
CA LYS A 60 23.72 14.64 7.31
C LYS A 60 22.64 13.92 8.13
N LEU A 61 22.16 14.57 9.18
CA LEU A 61 21.05 14.09 9.99
C LEU A 61 19.72 14.59 9.42
N ILE A 62 18.79 13.68 9.15
CA ILE A 62 17.45 13.97 8.64
C ILE A 62 16.42 13.63 9.73
N ASP A 63 15.47 14.53 9.93
CA ASP A 63 14.38 14.39 10.90
C ASP A 63 13.11 13.88 10.21
N PHE A 64 12.57 12.77 10.73
CA PHE A 64 11.37 12.07 10.29
C PHE A 64 10.20 12.26 11.27
N SER A 65 10.35 13.06 12.34
CA SER A 65 9.32 13.25 13.37
C SER A 65 7.97 13.75 12.85
N ASN A 66 7.96 14.50 11.74
CA ASN A 66 6.73 14.97 11.07
C ASN A 66 6.36 14.17 9.82
N THR A 67 6.89 12.96 9.67
CA THR A 67 6.59 12.08 8.54
C THR A 67 5.59 10.99 8.95
N ILE A 68 4.61 10.73 8.08
CA ILE A 68 3.72 9.58 8.22
C ILE A 68 4.25 8.48 7.31
N ILE A 69 4.55 7.33 7.90
CA ILE A 69 5.10 6.18 7.17
C ILE A 69 4.02 5.11 7.02
N PHE A 70 3.71 4.77 5.78
CA PHE A 70 2.89 3.61 5.43
C PHE A 70 3.77 2.50 4.89
N LEU A 71 3.56 1.29 5.39
CA LEU A 71 4.14 0.07 4.84
C LEU A 71 2.99 -0.75 4.25
N THR A 72 3.15 -1.26 3.03
CA THR A 72 2.23 -2.24 2.46
C THR A 72 2.88 -3.61 2.48
N SER A 73 2.05 -4.65 2.58
CA SER A 73 2.51 -6.03 2.48
C SER A 73 1.41 -6.93 1.93
N ASN A 74 1.80 -7.91 1.12
CA ASN A 74 0.91 -8.94 0.60
C ASN A 74 1.01 -10.26 1.39
N LEU A 75 1.67 -10.25 2.56
CA LEU A 75 1.85 -11.44 3.39
C LEU A 75 0.54 -12.02 3.91
N GLY A 76 0.40 -13.34 3.77
CA GLY A 76 -0.76 -14.08 4.23
C GLY A 76 -2.04 -13.83 3.43
N CYS A 77 -2.01 -12.94 2.42
CA CYS A 77 -3.14 -12.74 1.53
C CYS A 77 -3.40 -14.03 0.72
N PRO A 78 -4.65 -14.53 0.71
CA PRO A 78 -4.97 -15.75 0.00
C PRO A 78 -4.80 -15.58 -1.52
N LYS A 79 -4.08 -16.50 -2.17
CA LYS A 79 -3.88 -16.55 -3.63
C LYS A 79 -5.15 -16.93 -4.41
N ASN A 80 -6.21 -17.35 -3.74
CA ASN A 80 -7.59 -17.49 -4.21
C ASN A 80 -8.52 -17.66 -3.02
N TYR A 81 -9.78 -17.28 -3.23
CA TYR A 81 -10.83 -17.43 -2.23
C TYR A 81 -11.63 -18.72 -2.43
N ASN A 82 -11.18 -19.64 -3.29
CA ASN A 82 -11.92 -20.85 -3.64
C ASN A 82 -12.29 -21.67 -2.39
N LYS A 83 -11.35 -21.80 -1.43
CA LYS A 83 -11.59 -22.46 -0.13
C LYS A 83 -12.79 -21.87 0.62
N TYR A 84 -13.00 -20.56 0.52
CA TYR A 84 -14.06 -19.84 1.23
C TYR A 84 -15.36 -19.70 0.42
N LEU A 85 -15.31 -19.97 -0.90
CA LEU A 85 -16.43 -19.78 -1.83
C LEU A 85 -17.02 -21.10 -2.36
N GLN A 86 -16.53 -22.26 -1.91
CA GLN A 86 -16.89 -23.58 -2.43
C GLN A 86 -18.40 -23.87 -2.49
N GLU A 87 -19.23 -23.20 -1.69
CA GLU A 87 -20.69 -23.38 -1.66
C GLU A 87 -21.46 -22.04 -1.63
N LYS A 88 -20.77 -20.90 -1.80
CA LYS A 88 -21.35 -19.57 -1.69
C LYS A 88 -20.62 -18.55 -2.55
N ASN A 89 -21.37 -17.58 -3.07
CA ASN A 89 -20.82 -16.49 -3.89
C ASN A 89 -20.38 -15.27 -3.05
N TYR A 90 -20.26 -15.41 -1.73
CA TYR A 90 -19.91 -14.32 -0.83
C TYR A 90 -19.01 -14.80 0.32
N LEU A 91 -18.18 -13.90 0.84
CA LEU A 91 -17.40 -14.15 2.05
C LEU A 91 -18.25 -13.79 3.26
N SER A 92 -18.50 -14.78 4.11
CA SER A 92 -19.17 -14.58 5.39
C SER A 92 -18.25 -13.88 6.39
N LYS A 93 -18.82 -13.36 7.48
CA LYS A 93 -18.05 -12.72 8.55
C LYS A 93 -17.00 -13.68 9.15
N LEU A 94 -17.36 -14.96 9.30
CA LEU A 94 -16.45 -15.99 9.82
C LEU A 94 -15.26 -16.23 8.86
N ASP A 95 -15.48 -16.23 7.55
CA ASP A 95 -14.37 -16.40 6.59
C ASP A 95 -13.42 -15.20 6.63
N LEU A 96 -13.97 -13.98 6.71
CA LEU A 96 -13.17 -12.76 6.82
C LEU A 96 -12.33 -12.74 8.10
N GLU A 97 -12.87 -13.26 9.21
CA GLU A 97 -12.14 -13.43 10.47
C GLU A 97 -11.02 -14.47 10.33
N ASP A 98 -11.27 -15.62 9.69
CA ASP A 98 -10.25 -16.64 9.42
C ASP A 98 -9.12 -16.08 8.54
N ILE A 99 -9.46 -15.39 7.45
CA ILE A 99 -8.49 -14.72 6.58
C ILE A 99 -7.63 -13.72 7.36
N LYS A 100 -8.27 -12.87 8.18
CA LYS A 100 -7.55 -11.90 9.02
C LYS A 100 -6.59 -12.59 10.00
N ASN A 101 -7.00 -13.69 10.60
CA ASN A 101 -6.15 -14.45 11.51
C ASN A 101 -4.96 -15.07 10.78
N ASN A 102 -5.18 -15.64 9.60
CA ASN A 102 -4.10 -16.18 8.77
C ASN A 102 -3.10 -15.10 8.34
N ILE A 103 -3.57 -13.90 8.01
CA ILE A 103 -2.71 -12.74 7.72
C ILE A 103 -1.88 -12.35 8.95
N LYS A 104 -2.51 -12.23 10.13
CA LYS A 104 -1.79 -11.90 11.38
C LYS A 104 -0.70 -12.93 11.72
N ILE A 105 -1.02 -14.23 11.59
CA ILE A 105 -0.05 -15.30 11.82
C ILE A 105 1.12 -15.18 10.84
N SER A 106 0.83 -14.91 9.57
CA SER A 106 1.86 -14.76 8.53
C SER A 106 2.76 -13.55 8.81
N ILE A 107 2.20 -12.41 9.22
CA ILE A 107 2.94 -11.21 9.61
C ILE A 107 3.86 -11.50 10.81
N ASN A 108 3.34 -12.14 11.86
CA ASN A 108 4.10 -12.46 13.08
C ASN A 108 5.23 -13.47 12.83
N ASN A 109 5.05 -14.39 11.88
CA ASN A 109 6.06 -15.37 11.52
C ASN A 109 7.16 -14.78 10.63
N TYR A 110 6.81 -13.80 9.78
CA TYR A 110 7.74 -13.23 8.82
C TYR A 110 8.55 -12.07 9.41
N PHE A 111 7.87 -11.08 10.01
CA PHE A 111 8.54 -9.90 10.55
C PHE A 111 9.02 -10.15 11.97
N LYS A 112 10.20 -9.66 12.27
CA LYS A 112 10.74 -9.69 13.64
C LYS A 112 9.85 -8.86 14.57
N PRO A 113 9.65 -9.29 15.83
CA PRO A 113 8.91 -8.51 16.83
C PRO A 113 9.43 -7.08 17.00
N GLU A 114 10.74 -6.87 16.81
CA GLU A 114 11.40 -5.56 16.83
C GLU A 114 10.71 -4.56 15.90
N LEU A 115 10.41 -4.94 14.66
CA LEU A 115 9.72 -4.06 13.71
C LEU A 115 8.25 -3.87 14.09
N LEU A 116 7.56 -4.98 14.42
CA LEU A 116 6.13 -4.96 14.70
C LEU A 116 5.79 -4.09 15.92
N ASN A 117 6.63 -4.11 16.94
CA ASN A 117 6.45 -3.32 18.16
C ASN A 117 6.62 -1.80 17.94
N ARG A 118 7.16 -1.38 16.79
CA ARG A 118 7.34 0.03 16.43
C ARG A 118 6.23 0.56 15.53
N LEU A 119 5.46 -0.34 14.92
CA LEU A 119 4.29 0.06 14.14
C LEU A 119 3.18 0.50 15.09
N THR A 120 2.64 1.70 14.84
CA THR A 120 1.53 2.23 15.63
C THR A 120 0.27 1.38 15.47
N ASN A 121 0.00 0.90 14.24
CA ASN A 121 -1.17 0.07 13.97
C ASN A 121 -0.93 -0.79 12.73
N ILE A 122 -1.57 -1.97 12.69
CA ILE A 122 -1.56 -2.86 11.53
C ILE A 122 -2.98 -2.95 10.99
N LEU A 123 -3.19 -2.38 9.80
CA LEU A 123 -4.49 -2.36 9.12
C LEU A 123 -4.59 -3.53 8.14
N ILE A 124 -5.58 -4.40 8.35
CA ILE A 124 -5.87 -5.51 7.43
C ILE A 124 -7.06 -5.11 6.56
N PHE A 125 -6.83 -5.02 5.25
CA PHE A 125 -7.86 -4.70 4.28
C PHE A 125 -8.77 -5.91 4.04
N ASN A 126 -10.07 -5.64 3.94
CA ASN A 126 -11.02 -6.64 3.48
C ASN A 126 -10.93 -6.74 1.94
N PRO A 127 -11.21 -7.92 1.36
CA PRO A 127 -11.37 -8.04 -0.08
C PRO A 127 -12.51 -7.16 -0.59
N LEU A 128 -12.39 -6.72 -1.85
CA LEU A 128 -13.40 -5.90 -2.49
C LEU A 128 -14.70 -6.69 -2.69
N THR A 129 -15.82 -6.07 -2.33
CA THR A 129 -17.16 -6.59 -2.64
C THR A 129 -17.67 -5.97 -3.93
N ILE A 130 -18.67 -6.59 -4.56
CA ILE A 130 -19.34 -6.05 -5.75
C ILE A 130 -19.86 -4.63 -5.49
N GLU A 131 -20.38 -4.37 -4.30
CA GLU A 131 -20.85 -3.04 -3.89
C GLU A 131 -19.71 -2.02 -3.87
N THR A 132 -18.55 -2.37 -3.28
CA THR A 132 -17.39 -1.49 -3.29
C THR A 132 -16.84 -1.25 -4.69
N LEU A 133 -16.87 -2.26 -5.56
CA LEU A 133 -16.43 -2.12 -6.95
C LEU A 133 -17.36 -1.22 -7.76
N LEU A 134 -18.68 -1.26 -7.51
CA LEU A 134 -19.62 -0.33 -8.13
C LEU A 134 -19.34 1.12 -7.71
N LEU A 135 -18.93 1.36 -6.46
CA LEU A 135 -18.50 2.69 -6.00
C LEU A 135 -17.21 3.13 -6.72
N ILE A 136 -16.23 2.24 -6.84
CA ILE A 136 -14.97 2.49 -7.57
C ILE A 136 -15.27 2.80 -9.05
N PHE A 137 -16.13 2.03 -9.68
CA PHE A 137 -16.59 2.27 -11.05
C PHE A 137 -17.18 3.67 -11.20
N ASN A 138 -18.11 4.06 -10.31
CA ASN A 138 -18.72 5.37 -10.35
C ASN A 138 -17.69 6.50 -10.15
N LYS A 139 -16.70 6.31 -9.27
CA LYS A 139 -15.59 7.25 -9.08
C LYS A 139 -14.83 7.47 -10.39
N PHE A 140 -14.39 6.40 -11.06
CA PHE A 140 -13.65 6.51 -12.32
C PHE A 140 -14.46 7.12 -13.46
N ILE A 141 -15.75 6.78 -13.57
CA ILE A 141 -16.63 7.41 -14.56
C ILE A 141 -16.79 8.91 -14.28
N ASN A 142 -16.86 9.32 -13.01
CA ASN A 142 -16.93 10.73 -12.66
C ASN A 142 -15.62 11.47 -12.99
N GLU A 143 -14.47 10.88 -12.67
CA GLU A 143 -13.16 11.44 -13.04
C GLU A 143 -13.02 11.60 -14.56
N LEU A 144 -13.50 10.61 -15.33
CA LEU A 144 -13.48 10.67 -16.78
C LEU A 144 -14.40 11.77 -17.32
N LYS A 145 -15.61 11.95 -16.76
CA LYS A 145 -16.49 13.08 -17.11
C LYS A 145 -15.84 14.42 -16.85
N ILE A 146 -15.19 14.58 -15.70
CA ILE A 146 -14.45 15.80 -15.35
C ILE A 146 -13.34 16.05 -16.38
N LYS A 147 -12.55 15.02 -16.74
CA LYS A 147 -11.49 15.14 -17.76
C LYS A 147 -12.02 15.55 -19.14
N LEU A 148 -13.17 15.00 -19.57
CA LEU A 148 -13.80 15.38 -20.84
C LEU A 148 -14.22 16.85 -20.82
N TYR A 149 -14.84 17.28 -19.73
CA TYR A 149 -15.26 18.67 -19.55
C TYR A 149 -14.06 19.63 -19.55
N THR A 150 -13.00 19.34 -18.79
CA THR A 150 -11.79 20.19 -18.75
C THR A 150 -11.10 20.29 -20.10
N ASN A 151 -11.17 19.23 -20.91
CA ASN A 151 -10.60 19.20 -22.26
C ASN A 151 -11.56 19.76 -23.34
N LYS A 152 -12.71 20.33 -22.95
CA LYS A 152 -13.73 20.88 -23.86
C LYS A 152 -14.26 19.87 -24.89
N ILE A 153 -14.29 18.59 -24.51
CA ILE A 153 -14.87 17.53 -25.33
C ILE A 153 -16.35 17.40 -24.95
N ASN A 154 -17.25 17.77 -25.86
CA ASN A 154 -18.70 17.74 -25.64
C ASN A 154 -19.29 16.33 -25.75
N ILE A 155 -18.85 15.41 -24.88
CA ILE A 155 -19.38 14.05 -24.77
C ILE A 155 -20.03 13.90 -23.39
N ILE A 156 -21.30 13.51 -23.39
CA ILE A 156 -22.06 13.21 -22.17
C ILE A 156 -22.16 11.70 -22.02
N ILE A 157 -21.67 11.18 -20.89
CA ILE A 157 -21.65 9.75 -20.62
C ILE A 157 -22.79 9.39 -19.67
N HIS A 158 -23.69 8.53 -20.15
CA HIS A 158 -24.72 7.89 -19.35
C HIS A 158 -24.53 6.38 -19.40
N ILE A 159 -24.45 5.75 -18.23
CA ILE A 159 -24.27 4.30 -18.10
C ILE A 159 -25.42 3.76 -17.25
N ASN A 160 -26.21 2.87 -17.83
CA ASN A 160 -27.30 2.18 -17.14
C ASN A 160 -26.73 1.31 -16.00
N ASN A 161 -27.39 1.31 -14.84
CA ASN A 161 -26.99 0.50 -13.68
C ASN A 161 -26.83 -0.99 -13.98
N ASN A 162 -27.66 -1.57 -14.86
CA ASN A 162 -27.53 -2.97 -15.26
C ASN A 162 -26.19 -3.24 -15.97
N ILE A 163 -25.77 -2.31 -16.84
CA ILE A 163 -24.48 -2.40 -17.53
C ILE A 163 -23.33 -2.26 -16.53
N LYS A 164 -23.44 -1.35 -15.55
CA LYS A 164 -22.42 -1.21 -14.49
C LYS A 164 -22.22 -2.52 -13.72
N TYR A 165 -23.33 -3.15 -13.32
CA TYR A 165 -23.27 -4.41 -12.59
C TYR A 165 -22.64 -5.52 -13.43
N ILE A 166 -23.04 -5.67 -14.70
CA ILE A 166 -22.48 -6.67 -15.61
C ILE A 166 -20.98 -6.43 -15.82
N LEU A 167 -20.57 -5.20 -16.13
CA LEU A 167 -19.16 -4.85 -16.30
C LEU A 167 -18.35 -5.17 -15.06
N THR A 168 -18.84 -4.75 -13.88
CA THR A 168 -18.20 -5.01 -12.60
C THR A 168 -18.04 -6.50 -12.34
N LYS A 169 -19.09 -7.30 -12.60
CA LYS A 169 -19.05 -8.75 -12.40
C LYS A 169 -18.10 -9.46 -13.37
N LEU A 170 -18.01 -9.01 -14.61
CA LEU A 170 -17.12 -9.59 -15.62
C LEU A 170 -15.66 -9.20 -15.41
N SER A 171 -15.40 -7.97 -14.95
CA SER A 171 -14.04 -7.48 -14.71
C SER A 171 -13.49 -7.89 -13.34
N TYR A 172 -14.35 -8.30 -12.41
CA TYR A 172 -13.92 -8.61 -11.06
C TYR A 172 -13.08 -9.87 -11.02
N ASN A 173 -11.81 -9.71 -10.63
CA ASN A 173 -10.98 -10.79 -10.20
C ASN A 173 -10.56 -10.53 -8.74
N PRO A 174 -11.04 -11.35 -7.79
CA PRO A 174 -10.69 -11.20 -6.36
C PRO A 174 -9.19 -11.12 -6.06
N LEU A 175 -8.33 -11.60 -6.97
CA LEU A 175 -6.87 -11.60 -6.81
C LEU A 175 -6.19 -10.30 -7.16
N TYR A 176 -6.79 -9.51 -8.04
CA TYR A 176 -6.18 -8.28 -8.56
C TYR A 176 -6.86 -7.03 -7.99
N GLY A 177 -7.96 -7.20 -7.26
CA GLY A 177 -8.82 -6.11 -6.82
C GLY A 177 -9.82 -5.74 -7.89
#